data_AF-A0A418Q5F4-F1
#
_entry.id   AF-A0A418Q5F4-F1
#
_cell.length_a   1.000
_cell.length_b   1.000
_cell.length_c   1.000
_cell.angle_alpha   90.00
_cell.angle_beta   90.00
_cell.angle_gamma   90.00
#
_symmetry.space_group_name_H-M   'P 1'
#
loop_
_entity.id
_entity.type
_entity.pdbx_description
1 polymer ?
#
loop_
_entity_poly.entity_id
_entity_poly.type
_entity_poly.pdbx_seq_one_letter_code
_entity_poly.pdbx_strand_id
1 'polypeptide(L)'
;MLNISYLTTLSIHTPGVHRRCSNLELAAEHCQNLGTALAGESPPTIAGNIFPVALAHLCTEGGRAIRGHGEQLLATTLSIMRFADGVDNQDSVNANALDGAR
;
A
#
# COMPACT_ATOMS: atom_id res chain seq x y z
N MET A 1 16.96 24.43 31.89
CA MET A 1 17.07 22.96 31.85
C MET A 1 16.32 22.51 30.60
N LEU A 2 17.03 22.34 29.47
CA LEU A 2 16.44 22.01 28.17
C LEU A 2 16.01 20.54 28.19
N ASN A 3 14.74 20.30 27.94
CA ASN A 3 14.13 18.97 27.91
C ASN A 3 14.49 18.27 26.59
N ILE A 4 15.59 17.52 26.57
CA ILE A 4 16.09 16.75 25.43
C ILE A 4 15.32 15.41 25.30
N SER A 5 14.00 15.43 25.43
CA SER A 5 13.18 14.20 25.32
C SER A 5 12.82 13.80 23.90
N TYR A 6 13.24 14.55 22.87
CA TYR A 6 12.91 14.23 21.47
C TYR A 6 13.99 13.41 20.73
N LEU A 7 15.15 13.13 21.33
CA LEU A 7 16.24 12.42 20.64
C LEU A 7 16.12 10.88 20.61
N THR A 8 15.07 10.30 21.19
CA THR A 8 14.68 8.92 20.90
C THR A 8 13.69 8.88 19.74
N THR A 9 14.06 9.50 18.62
CA THR A 9 13.31 9.41 17.36
C THR A 9 13.69 8.13 16.64
N LEU A 10 12.68 7.38 16.22
CA LEU A 10 12.81 6.25 15.30
C LEU A 10 13.69 6.72 14.11
N SER A 11 14.91 6.22 13.97
CA SER A 11 15.74 6.54 12.81
C SER A 11 15.14 5.83 11.59
N ILE A 12 14.33 6.57 10.84
CA ILE A 12 13.66 6.07 9.64
C ILE A 12 14.49 6.49 8.44
N HIS A 13 14.97 5.52 7.67
CA HIS A 13 15.62 5.77 6.40
C HIS A 13 14.55 6.04 5.33
N THR A 14 14.06 7.29 5.27
CA THR A 14 12.99 7.75 4.39
C THR A 14 13.21 7.41 2.91
N PRO A 15 14.42 7.49 2.29
CA PRO A 15 14.58 7.08 0.90
C PRO A 15 14.35 5.58 0.68
N GLY A 16 14.72 4.76 1.68
CA GLY A 16 14.46 3.33 1.66
C GLY A 16 12.97 3.01 1.81
N VAL A 17 12.23 3.81 2.59
CA VAL A 17 10.78 3.69 2.73
C VAL A 17 10.09 4.02 1.42
N HIS A 18 10.43 5.13 0.75
CA HIS A 18 9.84 5.48 -0.54
C HIS A 18 10.08 4.40 -1.61
N ARG A 19 11.30 3.86 -1.70
CA ARG A 19 11.61 2.78 -2.63
C ARG A 19 10.75 1.54 -2.40
N ARG A 20 10.56 1.16 -1.13
CA ARG A 20 9.69 0.02 -0.77
C ARG A 20 8.23 0.32 -1.10
N CYS A 21 7.76 1.53 -0.83
CA CYS A 21 6.40 1.95 -1.12
C CYS A 21 6.11 1.92 -2.63
N SER A 22 7.03 2.37 -3.48
CA SER A 22 6.86 2.27 -4.94
C SER A 22 6.62 0.83 -5.42
N ASN A 23 7.35 -0.15 -4.84
CA ASN A 23 7.10 -1.56 -5.14
C ASN A 23 5.73 -2.05 -4.65
N LEU A 24 5.26 -1.54 -3.51
CA LEU A 24 3.95 -1.90 -2.96
C LEU A 24 2.80 -1.27 -3.75
N GLU A 25 2.98 -0.09 -4.33
CA GLU A 25 2.02 0.52 -5.26
C GLU A 25 1.84 -0.35 -6.51
N LEU A 26 2.95 -0.81 -7.10
CA LEU A 26 2.89 -1.73 -8.24
C LEU A 26 2.21 -3.06 -7.88
N ALA A 27 2.49 -3.61 -6.69
CA ALA A 27 1.83 -4.82 -6.21
C ALA A 27 0.33 -4.60 -6.00
N ALA A 28 -0.05 -3.45 -5.44
CA ALA A 28 -1.45 -3.07 -5.24
C ALA A 28 -2.21 -2.94 -6.57
N GLU A 29 -1.60 -2.29 -7.56
CA GLU A 29 -2.15 -2.19 -8.92
C GLU A 29 -2.30 -3.58 -9.54
N HIS A 30 -1.30 -4.45 -9.40
CA HIS A 30 -1.37 -5.81 -9.92
C HIS A 30 -2.52 -6.62 -9.30
N CYS A 31 -2.74 -6.51 -7.98
CA CYS A 31 -3.89 -7.11 -7.31
C CYS A 31 -5.23 -6.57 -7.85
N GLN A 32 -5.35 -5.25 -8.05
CA GLN A 32 -6.58 -4.66 -8.56
C GLN A 32 -6.88 -5.11 -9.99
N ASN A 33 -5.86 -5.18 -10.85
CA ASN A 33 -5.99 -5.66 -12.23
C ASN A 33 -6.35 -7.14 -12.27
N LEU A 34 -5.66 -7.98 -11.48
CA LEU A 34 -5.96 -9.41 -11.39
C LEU A 34 -7.37 -9.68 -10.85
N GLY A 35 -7.77 -8.97 -9.80
CA GLY A 35 -9.11 -9.11 -9.22
C GLY A 35 -10.21 -8.71 -10.21
N THR A 36 -9.97 -7.66 -11.01
CA THR A 36 -10.89 -7.24 -12.07
C THR A 36 -10.97 -8.27 -13.19
N ALA A 37 -9.83 -8.80 -13.64
CA ALA A 37 -9.79 -9.82 -14.68
C ALA A 37 -10.52 -11.10 -14.24
N LEU A 38 -10.26 -11.57 -13.01
CA LEU A 38 -10.88 -12.77 -12.46
C LEU A 38 -12.40 -12.61 -12.29
N ALA A 39 -12.86 -11.44 -11.84
CA ALA A 39 -14.30 -11.17 -11.71
C ALA A 39 -15.00 -10.99 -13.07
N GLY A 40 -14.25 -10.64 -14.12
CA GLY A 40 -14.76 -10.45 -15.48
C GLY A 40 -14.75 -11.71 -16.35
N GLU A 41 -14.08 -12.78 -15.91
CA GLU A 41 -14.05 -14.04 -16.66
C GLU A 41 -15.43 -14.72 -16.64
N SER A 42 -15.95 -14.98 -17.84
CA SER A 42 -17.12 -15.84 -18.01
C SER A 42 -16.72 -17.29 -17.69
N PRO A 43 -17.50 -18.04 -16.90
CA PRO A 43 -17.19 -19.44 -16.64
C PRO A 43 -17.15 -20.23 -17.95
N PRO A 44 -16.27 -21.23 -18.07
CA PRO A 44 -16.25 -22.11 -19.24
C PRO A 44 -17.61 -22.83 -19.37
N THR A 45 -18.24 -22.69 -20.53
CA THR A 45 -19.50 -23.38 -20.82
C THR A 45 -19.23 -24.86 -21.04
N ILE A 46 -19.40 -25.68 -20.01
CA ILE A 46 -19.41 -27.15 -20.12
C ILE A 46 -20.87 -27.59 -20.18
N ALA A 47 -21.29 -28.15 -21.33
CA ALA A 47 -22.67 -28.58 -21.54
C ALA A 47 -23.13 -29.54 -20.43
N GLY A 48 -24.22 -29.17 -19.73
CA GLY A 48 -24.95 -30.06 -18.82
C GLY A 48 -24.58 -30.01 -17.33
N ASN A 49 -23.65 -29.16 -16.88
CA ASN A 49 -23.24 -29.12 -15.47
C ASN A 49 -23.65 -27.83 -14.74
N ILE A 50 -23.96 -27.94 -13.44
CA ILE A 50 -24.16 -26.83 -12.49
C ILE A 50 -22.80 -26.19 -12.08
N PHE A 51 -21.72 -26.93 -12.24
CA PHE A 51 -20.33 -26.54 -11.97
C PHE A 51 -19.91 -25.15 -12.51
N PRO A 52 -20.26 -24.75 -13.75
CA PRO A 52 -19.95 -23.42 -14.28
C PRO A 52 -20.55 -22.26 -13.46
N VAL A 53 -21.71 -22.41 -12.83
CA VAL A 53 -22.32 -21.32 -12.03
C VAL A 53 -21.60 -21.13 -10.70
N ALA A 54 -21.28 -22.24 -10.01
CA ALA A 54 -20.52 -22.19 -8.77
C ALA A 54 -19.11 -21.64 -8.98
N LEU A 55 -18.44 -22.04 -10.08
CA LEU A 55 -17.14 -21.51 -10.46
C LEU A 55 -17.21 -20.00 -10.77
N ALA A 56 -18.21 -19.54 -11.51
CA ALA A 56 -18.40 -18.11 -11.79
C ALA A 56 -18.57 -17.29 -10.51
N HIS A 57 -19.34 -17.81 -9.55
CA HIS A 57 -19.54 -17.17 -8.26
C HIS A 57 -18.21 -17.07 -7.50
N LEU A 58 -17.41 -18.15 -7.46
CA LEU A 58 -16.09 -18.15 -6.83
C LEU A 58 -15.11 -17.18 -7.51
N CYS A 59 -15.09 -17.10 -8.84
CA CYS A 59 -14.27 -16.13 -9.56
C CYS A 59 -14.70 -14.68 -9.26
N THR A 60 -16.01 -14.43 -9.19
CA THR A 60 -16.54 -13.09 -8.84
C THR A 60 -16.16 -12.69 -7.42
N GLU A 61 -16.41 -13.54 -6.43
CA GLU A 61 -16.12 -13.23 -5.03
C GLU A 61 -14.61 -13.21 -4.76
N GLY A 62 -13.85 -14.14 -5.33
CA GLY A 62 -12.39 -14.14 -5.28
C GLY A 62 -11.79 -12.88 -5.92
N GLY A 63 -12.27 -12.51 -7.11
CA GLY A 63 -11.83 -11.29 -7.79
C GLY A 63 -12.12 -10.02 -7.00
N ARG A 64 -13.31 -9.92 -6.37
CA ARG A 64 -13.65 -8.84 -5.44
C ARG A 64 -12.69 -8.77 -4.25
N ALA A 65 -12.39 -9.91 -3.62
CA ALA A 65 -11.49 -9.96 -2.48
C ALA A 65 -10.06 -9.53 -2.85
N ILE A 66 -9.51 -10.05 -3.95
CA ILE A 66 -8.16 -9.69 -4.43
C ILE A 66 -8.08 -8.19 -4.73
N ARG A 67 -9.09 -7.63 -5.40
CA ARG A 67 -9.16 -6.19 -5.67
C ARG A 67 -9.20 -5.37 -4.38
N GLY A 68 -10.03 -5.77 -3.41
CA GLY A 68 -10.12 -5.12 -2.10
C GLY A 68 -8.80 -5.16 -1.33
N HIS A 69 -8.04 -6.25 -1.38
CA HIS A 69 -6.70 -6.30 -0.81
C HIS A 69 -5.71 -5.36 -1.52
N GLY A 70 -5.81 -5.22 -2.83
CA GLY A 70 -5.04 -4.22 -3.58
C GLY A 70 -5.37 -2.78 -3.15
N GLU A 71 -6.64 -2.46 -2.92
CA GLU A 71 -7.06 -1.14 -2.42
C GLU A 71 -6.52 -0.87 -1.00
N GLN A 72 -6.59 -1.86 -0.10
CA GLN A 72 -6.04 -1.77 1.25
C GLN A 72 -4.52 -1.62 1.26
N LEU A 73 -3.83 -2.35 0.38
CA LEU A 73 -2.38 -2.27 0.22
C LEU A 73 -1.97 -0.88 -0.26
N LEU A 74 -2.66 -0.32 -1.25
CA LEU A 74 -2.42 1.04 -1.74
C LEU A 74 -2.65 2.07 -0.62
N ALA A 75 -3.78 1.99 0.09
CA ALA A 75 -4.09 2.92 1.17
C ALA A 75 -3.02 2.91 2.28
N THR A 76 -2.56 1.72 2.67
CA THR A 76 -1.50 1.54 3.66
C THR A 76 -0.18 2.12 3.16
N THR A 77 0.15 1.86 1.90
CA THR A 77 1.38 2.35 1.26
C THR A 77 1.43 3.88 1.22
N LEU A 78 0.34 4.52 0.81
CA LEU A 78 0.20 5.97 0.81
C LEU A 78 0.30 6.56 2.23
N SER A 79 -0.23 5.85 3.24
CA SER A 79 -0.09 6.26 4.64
C SER A 79 1.36 6.22 5.12
N ILE A 80 2.12 5.19 4.74
CA ILE A 80 3.53 5.05 5.10
C ILE A 80 4.37 6.14 4.43
N MET A 81 4.11 6.45 3.14
CA MET A 81 4.83 7.52 2.46
C MET A 81 4.59 8.88 3.10
N ARG A 82 3.33 9.23 3.40
CA ARG A 82 3.02 10.50 4.09
C ARG A 82 3.70 10.61 5.45
N PHE A 83 3.84 9.50 6.16
CA PHE A 83 4.59 9.48 7.41
C PHE A 83 6.08 9.70 7.18
N ALA A 84 6.69 9.07 6.17
CA ALA A 84 8.07 9.32 5.79
C ALA A 84 8.33 10.79 5.38
N ASP A 85 7.43 11.38 4.59
CA ASP A 85 7.48 12.81 4.22
C ASP A 85 7.45 13.71 5.47
N GLY A 86 6.63 13.35 6.47
CA GLY A 86 6.56 14.05 7.74
C GLY A 86 7.86 13.98 8.55
N VAL A 87 8.55 12.83 8.51
CA VAL A 87 9.86 12.66 9.15
C VAL A 87 10.92 13.52 8.45
N ASP A 88 11.00 13.47 7.12
CA ASP A 88 11.95 14.29 6.36
C ASP A 88 11.76 15.78 6.60
N ASN A 89 10.50 16.24 6.62
CA ASN A 89 10.18 17.62 6.92
C ASN A 89 10.63 18.00 8.34
N GLN A 90 10.37 17.15 9.34
CA GLN A 90 10.77 17.43 10.71
C GLN A 90 12.30 17.47 10.87
N ASP A 91 13.02 16.57 10.22
CA ASP A 91 14.49 16.54 10.22
C ASP A 91 15.07 17.81 9.60
N SER A 92 14.48 18.30 8.49
CA SER A 92 14.89 19.55 7.86
C SER A 92 14.66 20.78 8.77
N VAL A 93 13.52 20.84 9.46
CA VAL A 93 13.19 21.92 10.41
C VAL A 93 14.16 21.91 11.58
N ASN A 94 14.44 20.74 12.13
CA ASN A 94 15.38 20.57 13.24
C ASN A 94 16.80 20.99 12.84
N ALA A 95 17.25 20.60 11.63
CA ALA A 95 18.55 21.00 11.10
C ALA A 95 18.68 22.52 10.95
N ASN A 96 17.66 23.18 10.40
CA ASN A 96 17.63 24.63 10.25
C ASN A 96 17.61 25.36 11.61
N ALA A 97 16.87 24.84 12.59
CA ALA A 97 16.84 25.42 13.94
C ALA A 97 18.20 25.29 14.65
N LEU A 98 18.93 24.20 14.43
CA LEU A 98 20.29 24.00 14.95
C LEU A 98 21.30 24.95 14.29
N ASP A 99 21.16 25.20 12.99
CA ASP A 99 22.04 26.12 12.26
C ASP A 99 21.80 27.59 12.67
N GLY A 100 20.54 28.00 12.81
CA GLY A 100 20.19 29.34 13.30
C GLY A 100 20.49 29.60 14.78
N ALA A 101 20.79 28.55 15.56
CA ALA A 101 21.20 28.65 16.97
C ALA A 101 22.72 28.76 17.15
N ARG A 102 23.51 28.66 16.07
CA ARG A 102 24.96 28.88 16.05
C ARG A 102 25.30 30.34 15.74
#